data_AF-A0A2T4PRD7-F1
#
_entry.id   AF-A0A2T4PRD7-F1
#
_cell.length_a   1.000
_cell.length_b   1.000
_cell.length_c   1.000
_cell.angle_alpha   90.00
_cell.angle_beta   90.00
_cell.angle_gamma   90.00
#
_symmetry.space_group_name_H-M   'P 1'
#
loop_
_entity.id
_entity.type
_entity.pdbx_description
1 polymer ?
#
loop_
_entity_poly.entity_id
_entity_poly.type
_entity_poly.pdbx_seq_one_letter_code
_entity_poly.pdbx_strand_id
1 'polypeptide(L)'
;FILAFLIIVNIMFERYTIKEHFLTIRRGFFKNTYNIFEIEQINMTKSIEGNSMLEIVSKGKLVEKVSPIEEREFIITLIRINPKIKLNNSNRLREFEKVTNLLTSQEKLNNMQNKVHKIARYIKVWYI
;
A
#
# COMPACT_ATOMS: atom_id res chain seq x y z
N PHE A 1 11.44 -16.03 33.05
CA PHE A 1 12.32 -16.17 31.87
C PHE A 1 11.53 -16.08 30.55
N ILE A 2 10.54 -16.95 30.31
CA ILE A 2 9.72 -16.98 29.08
C ILE A 2 9.04 -15.63 28.78
N LEU A 3 8.47 -14.96 29.78
CA LEU A 3 7.80 -13.66 29.60
C LEU A 3 8.77 -12.55 29.14
N ALA A 4 9.96 -12.48 29.74
CA ALA A 4 10.98 -11.50 29.38
C ALA A 4 11.49 -11.75 27.95
N PHE A 5 11.67 -13.02 27.58
CA PHE A 5 12.05 -13.41 26.22
C PHE A 5 10.99 -12.99 25.19
N LEU A 6 9.69 -13.22 25.47
CA LEU A 6 8.60 -12.80 24.59
C LEU A 6 8.55 -11.28 24.43
N ILE A 7 8.82 -10.51 25.50
CA ILE A 7 8.88 -9.04 25.44
C ILE A 7 10.03 -8.59 24.53
N ILE A 8 11.22 -9.18 24.70
CA ILE A 8 12.39 -8.87 23.86
C ILE A 8 12.10 -9.18 22.39
N VAL A 9 11.54 -10.37 22.11
CA VAL A 9 11.15 -10.77 20.75
C VAL A 9 10.13 -9.80 20.15
N ASN A 10 9.14 -9.35 20.92
CA ASN A 10 8.13 -8.40 20.45
C ASN A 10 8.73 -7.01 20.14
N ILE A 11 9.75 -6.59 20.91
CA ILE A 11 10.48 -5.33 20.68
C ILE A 11 11.38 -5.42 19.44
N MET A 12 11.94 -6.60 19.15
CA MET A 12 12.84 -6.82 18.02
C MET A 12 12.14 -6.77 16.65
N PHE A 13 10.84 -7.04 16.59
CA PHE A 13 10.11 -7.04 15.32
C PHE A 13 9.59 -5.65 14.95
N GLU A 14 9.98 -5.18 13.76
CA GLU A 14 9.33 -4.08 13.08
C GLU A 14 7.90 -4.47 12.69
N ARG A 15 6.93 -3.63 13.06
CA ARG A 15 5.52 -3.81 12.68
C ARG A 15 5.02 -2.56 12.00
N TYR A 16 4.37 -2.72 10.86
CA TYR A 16 3.58 -1.65 10.26
C TYR A 16 2.08 -1.93 10.46
N THR A 17 1.30 -0.86 10.53
CA THR A 17 -0.16 -0.92 10.56
C THR A 17 -0.69 0.22 9.72
N ILE A 18 -1.55 -0.09 8.75
CA ILE A 18 -2.26 0.90 7.96
C ILE A 18 -3.70 0.91 8.46
N LYS A 19 -4.14 2.07 8.97
CA LYS A 19 -5.53 2.27 9.38
C LYS A 19 -6.04 3.55 8.73
N GLU A 20 -7.09 3.40 7.93
CA GLU A 20 -7.67 4.49 7.13
C GLU A 20 -6.61 5.14 6.24
N HIS A 21 -6.14 6.35 6.58
CA HIS A 21 -5.13 7.10 5.85
C HIS A 21 -3.82 7.28 6.64
N PHE A 22 -3.65 6.55 7.74
CA PHE A 22 -2.45 6.62 8.56
C PHE A 22 -1.62 5.34 8.45
N LEU A 23 -0.34 5.52 8.14
CA LEU A 23 0.68 4.51 8.24
C LEU A 23 1.39 4.65 9.59
N THR A 24 1.26 3.65 10.46
CA THR A 24 1.98 3.58 11.72
C THR A 24 3.09 2.55 11.63
N ILE A 25 4.30 2.93 11.99
CA ILE A 25 5.48 2.06 12.02
C ILE A 25 5.96 2.00 13.46
N ARG A 26 6.09 0.77 13.98
CA ARG A 26 6.57 0.49 15.32
C ARG A 26 7.86 -0.31 15.23
N ARG A 27 8.91 0.23 15.86
CA ARG A 27 10.24 -0.40 16.00
C ARG A 27 10.60 -0.39 17.48
N GLY A 28 10.40 -1.53 18.14
CA GLY A 28 10.53 -1.61 19.59
C GLY A 28 9.60 -0.64 20.33
N PHE A 29 10.21 0.35 21.01
CA PHE A 29 9.52 1.40 21.74
C PHE A 29 9.19 2.63 20.90
N PHE A 30 9.80 2.77 19.72
CA PHE A 30 9.53 3.89 18.83
C PHE A 30 8.28 3.60 18.01
N LYS A 31 7.37 4.59 17.96
CA LYS A 31 6.14 4.55 17.18
C LYS A 31 6.03 5.86 16.42
N ASN A 32 6.17 5.78 15.10
CA ASN A 32 5.95 6.91 14.21
C ASN A 32 4.65 6.70 13.43
N THR A 33 3.89 7.77 13.24
CA THR A 33 2.66 7.75 12.46
C THR A 33 2.75 8.81 11.37
N TYR A 34 2.45 8.40 10.14
CA TYR A 34 2.54 9.20 8.94
C TYR A 34 1.18 9.26 8.25
N ASN A 35 0.79 10.45 7.78
CA ASN A 35 -0.36 10.60 6.92
C ASN A 35 0.02 10.19 5.49
N ILE A 36 -0.69 9.20 4.94
CA ILE A 36 -0.39 8.62 3.63
C ILE A 36 -0.60 9.64 2.50
N PHE A 37 -1.47 10.63 2.69
CA PHE A 37 -1.65 11.73 1.74
C PHE A 37 -0.47 12.70 1.67
N GLU A 38 0.36 12.75 2.72
CA GLU A 38 1.59 13.56 2.73
C GLU A 38 2.79 12.82 2.13
N ILE A 39 2.66 11.53 1.81
CA ILE A 39 3.70 10.76 1.14
C ILE A 39 3.72 11.17 -0.33
N GLU A 40 4.88 11.62 -0.81
CA GLU A 40 5.06 12.08 -2.19
C GLU A 40 5.66 10.99 -3.07
N GLN A 41 6.63 10.24 -2.53
CA GLN A 41 7.33 9.20 -3.26
C GLN A 41 7.76 8.06 -2.34
N ILE A 42 7.83 6.86 -2.93
CA ILE A 42 8.42 5.67 -2.34
C ILE A 42 9.57 5.25 -3.24
N ASN A 43 10.78 5.19 -2.68
CA ASN A 43 11.96 4.72 -3.39
C ASN A 43 12.28 3.30 -2.93
N MET A 44 12.57 2.41 -3.87
CA MET A 44 13.09 1.08 -3.53
C MET A 44 14.61 1.11 -3.51
N THR A 45 15.19 0.74 -2.38
CA THR A 45 16.63 0.57 -2.19
C THR A 45 16.92 -0.90 -1.93
N LYS A 46 17.94 -1.45 -2.61
CA LYS A 46 18.38 -2.83 -2.34
C LYS A 46 18.99 -2.87 -0.94
N SER A 47 18.48 -3.75 -0.06
CA SER A 47 19.19 -4.06 1.18
C SER A 47 20.40 -4.95 0.89
N ILE A 48 21.35 -4.92 1.83
CA ILE A 48 22.58 -5.72 1.84
C ILE A 48 22.28 -7.22 2.06
N GLU A 49 21.08 -7.56 2.55
CA GLU A 49 20.67 -8.93 2.93
C GLU A 49 19.56 -9.53 2.05
N GLY A 50 19.35 -9.00 0.83
CA GLY A 50 18.41 -9.59 -0.14
C GLY A 50 16.93 -9.21 0.02
N ASN A 51 16.54 -8.58 1.14
CA ASN A 51 15.23 -7.95 1.29
C ASN A 51 15.22 -6.53 0.70
N SER A 52 14.08 -6.03 0.21
CA SER A 52 14.04 -4.66 -0.32
C SER A 52 13.69 -3.67 0.79
N MET A 53 14.47 -2.61 0.91
CA MET A 53 14.17 -1.51 1.82
C MET A 53 13.48 -0.41 1.04
N LEU A 54 12.29 -0.02 1.50
CA LEU A 54 11.52 1.08 0.93
C LEU A 54 11.79 2.36 1.73
N GLU A 55 12.11 3.42 1.01
CA GLU A 55 12.28 4.75 1.57
C GLU A 55 11.03 5.57 1.30
N ILE A 56 10.41 6.07 2.37
CA ILE A 56 9.23 6.94 2.32
C ILE A 56 9.72 8.38 2.38
N VAL A 57 9.29 9.17 1.40
CA VAL A 57 9.64 10.59 1.31
C VAL A 57 8.37 11.42 1.34
N SER A 58 8.40 12.45 2.17
CA SER A 58 7.34 13.44 2.33
C SER A 58 7.97 14.84 2.36
N LYS A 59 7.32 15.82 1.72
CA LYS A 59 7.81 17.21 1.65
C LYS A 59 9.26 17.30 1.14
N GLY A 60 9.59 16.48 0.13
CA GLY A 60 10.93 16.38 -0.44
C GLY A 60 12.02 15.79 0.46
N LYS A 61 11.70 15.28 1.67
CA LYS A 61 12.67 14.70 2.61
C LYS A 61 12.38 13.23 2.91
N LEU A 62 13.43 12.43 3.05
CA LEU A 62 13.32 11.08 3.59
C LEU A 62 12.76 11.17 5.01
N VAL A 63 11.58 10.61 5.22
CA VAL A 63 10.92 10.58 6.54
C VAL A 63 11.07 9.24 7.23
N GLU A 64 11.18 8.15 6.47
CA GLU A 64 11.23 6.82 7.05
C GLU A 64 11.83 5.82 6.06
N LYS A 65 12.48 4.77 6.59
CA LYS A 65 12.83 3.57 5.81
C LYS A 65 12.03 2.42 6.36
N VAL A 66 11.54 1.49 5.56
CA VAL A 66 10.77 0.31 5.99
C VAL A 66 11.14 -0.91 5.18
N SER A 67 11.11 -2.08 5.81
CA SER A 67 11.36 -3.37 5.14
C SER A 67 10.16 -4.30 5.37
N PRO A 68 9.02 -4.04 4.70
CA PRO A 68 7.82 -4.85 4.87
C PRO A 68 8.05 -6.28 4.38
N ILE A 69 7.58 -7.27 5.15
CA ILE A 69 7.63 -8.70 4.76
C ILE A 69 6.89 -8.92 3.43
N GLU A 70 5.75 -8.25 3.25
CA GLU A 70 4.93 -8.30 2.03
C GLU A 70 4.99 -6.97 1.27
N GLU A 71 6.13 -6.71 0.63
CA GLU A 71 6.41 -5.45 -0.10
C GLU A 71 5.30 -5.05 -1.08
N ARG A 72 4.80 -6.02 -1.86
CA ARG A 72 3.77 -5.78 -2.87
C ARG A 72 2.47 -5.28 -2.25
N GLU A 73 1.99 -5.95 -1.20
CA GLU A 73 0.74 -5.59 -0.54
C GLU A 73 0.87 -4.23 0.14
N PHE A 74 2.01 -3.97 0.78
CA PHE A 74 2.32 -2.68 1.38
C PHE A 74 2.23 -1.54 0.35
N ILE A 75 2.92 -1.66 -0.78
CA ILE A 75 2.94 -0.63 -1.82
C ILE A 75 1.56 -0.42 -2.44
N ILE A 76 0.87 -1.51 -2.80
CA ILE A 76 -0.49 -1.44 -3.38
C ILE A 76 -1.45 -0.72 -2.42
N THR A 77 -1.37 -1.02 -1.12
CA THR A 77 -2.24 -0.41 -0.11
C THR A 77 -1.99 1.09 -0.02
N LEU A 78 -0.73 1.53 -0.01
CA LEU A 78 -0.38 2.95 0.02
C LEU A 78 -0.86 3.69 -1.23
N ILE A 79 -0.67 3.13 -2.42
CA ILE A 79 -1.14 3.70 -3.69
C ILE A 79 -2.67 3.77 -3.74
N ARG A 80 -3.36 2.74 -3.22
CA ARG A 80 -4.82 2.73 -3.17
C ARG A 80 -5.37 3.89 -2.35
N ILE A 81 -4.70 4.24 -1.26
CA ILE A 81 -5.07 5.36 -0.39
C ILE A 81 -4.66 6.69 -1.02
N ASN A 82 -3.41 6.79 -1.49
CA ASN A 82 -2.89 7.96 -2.18
C ASN A 82 -2.33 7.60 -3.56
N PRO A 83 -3.14 7.70 -4.64
CA PRO A 83 -2.72 7.31 -5.99
C PRO A 83 -1.71 8.27 -6.62
N LYS A 84 -1.36 9.38 -5.95
CA LYS A 84 -0.37 10.35 -6.42
C LYS A 84 1.06 10.01 -6.02
N ILE A 85 1.25 9.00 -5.16
CA ILE A 85 2.58 8.55 -4.73
C ILE A 85 3.38 8.11 -5.95
N LYS A 86 4.56 8.69 -6.16
CA LYS A 86 5.48 8.28 -7.22
C LYS A 86 6.32 7.10 -6.75
N LEU A 87 6.42 6.06 -7.56
CA LEU A 87 7.30 4.92 -7.28
C LEU A 87 8.61 5.06 -8.07
N ASN A 88 9.73 5.19 -7.37
CA ASN A 88 11.03 5.40 -7.99
C ASN A 88 11.98 4.21 -7.75
N ASN A 89 12.90 3.99 -8.70
CA ASN A 89 14.01 3.06 -8.60
C ASN A 89 13.67 1.56 -8.43
N SER A 90 12.74 1.00 -9.21
CA SER A 90 12.90 -0.39 -9.69
C SER A 90 12.00 -0.71 -10.89
N ASN A 91 12.48 -1.56 -11.80
CA ASN A 91 11.63 -2.15 -12.86
C ASN A 91 10.46 -2.97 -12.26
N ARG A 92 10.62 -3.49 -11.04
CA ARG A 92 9.58 -4.21 -10.26
C ARG A 92 8.43 -3.29 -9.84
N LEU A 93 8.70 -2.06 -9.44
CA LEU A 93 7.69 -1.09 -9.06
C LEU A 93 6.78 -0.70 -10.23
N ARG A 94 7.34 -0.62 -11.45
CA ARG A 94 6.56 -0.41 -12.68
C ARG A 94 5.58 -1.54 -12.97
N GLU A 95 5.88 -2.78 -12.58
CA GLU A 95 4.92 -3.88 -12.70
C GLU A 95 3.76 -3.72 -11.71
N PHE A 96 4.02 -3.23 -10.50
CA PHE A 96 2.96 -2.95 -9.52
C PHE A 96 2.04 -1.79 -9.95
N GLU A 97 2.58 -0.75 -10.59
CA GLU A 97 1.77 0.31 -11.22
C GLU A 97 0.89 -0.24 -12.35
N LYS A 98 1.42 -1.14 -13.20
CA LYS A 98 0.62 -1.79 -14.25
C LYS A 98 -0.53 -2.61 -13.65
N VAL A 99 -0.25 -3.39 -12.60
CA VAL A 99 -1.27 -4.22 -11.93
C VAL A 99 -2.36 -3.36 -11.27
N THR A 100 -1.99 -2.27 -10.59
CA THR A 100 -2.97 -1.35 -9.97
C THR A 100 -3.84 -0.64 -11.02
N ASN A 101 -3.26 -0.25 -12.16
CA ASN A 101 -4.01 0.30 -13.30
C ASN A 101 -4.96 -0.72 -13.93
N LEU A 102 -4.57 -1.99 -14.00
CA LEU A 102 -5.44 -3.07 -14.47
C LEU A 102 -6.60 -3.31 -13.51
N LEU A 103 -6.33 -3.38 -12.19
CA LEU A 103 -7.35 -3.57 -11.16
C LEU A 103 -8.39 -2.44 -11.18
N THR A 104 -7.95 -1.18 -11.25
CA THR A 104 -8.86 -0.02 -11.33
C THR A 104 -9.65 0.00 -12.65
N SER A 105 -9.05 -0.41 -13.76
CA SER A 105 -9.75 -0.54 -15.04
C SER A 105 -10.81 -1.64 -14.99
N GLN A 106 -10.51 -2.77 -14.36
CA GLN A 106 -11.45 -3.88 -14.19
C GLN A 106 -12.62 -3.51 -13.26
N GLU A 107 -12.37 -2.76 -12.18
CA GLU A 107 -13.41 -2.24 -11.31
C GLU A 107 -14.35 -1.28 -12.04
N LYS A 108 -13.81 -0.39 -12.89
CA LYS A 108 -14.61 0.47 -13.77
C LYS A 108 -15.47 -0.33 -14.75
N LEU A 109 -14.91 -1.37 -15.37
CA LEU A 109 -15.63 -2.25 -16.29
C LEU A 109 -16.76 -3.01 -15.59
N ASN A 110 -16.51 -3.56 -14.40
CA ASN A 110 -17.54 -4.23 -13.60
C ASN A 110 -18.68 -3.26 -13.23
N ASN A 111 -18.34 -2.02 -12.86
CA ASN A 111 -19.34 -0.98 -12.59
C ASN A 111 -20.17 -0.63 -13.83
N MET A 112 -19.56 -0.57 -15.02
CA MET A 112 -20.28 -0.36 -16.27
C MET A 112 -21.18 -1.54 -16.63
N GLN A 113 -20.70 -2.78 -16.51
CA GLN A 113 -21.51 -3.98 -16.74
C GLN A 113 -22.73 -4.02 -15.80
N ASN A 114 -22.55 -3.70 -14.53
CA ASN A 114 -23.65 -3.64 -13.57
C ASN A 114 -24.69 -2.56 -13.93
N LYS A 115 -24.26 -1.40 -14.44
CA LYS A 115 -25.17 -0.36 -14.94
C LYS A 115 -25.95 -0.82 -16.18
N VAL A 116 -25.27 -1.42 -17.15
CA VAL A 116 -25.90 -1.96 -18.38
C VAL A 116 -26.91 -3.05 -18.01
N HIS A 117 -26.55 -3.97 -17.10
CA HIS A 117 -27.45 -5.01 -16.63
C HIS A 117 -28.72 -4.43 -15.98
N LYS A 118 -28.58 -3.40 -15.14
CA LYS A 118 -29.74 -2.68 -14.56
C LYS A 118 -30.62 -2.07 -15.66
N ILE A 119 -30.04 -1.36 -16.62
CA ILE A 119 -30.78 -0.75 -17.74
C ILE A 119 -31.52 -1.81 -18.56
N ALA A 120 -30.86 -2.91 -18.92
CA ALA A 120 -31.47 -4.01 -19.66
C ALA A 120 -32.65 -4.63 -18.90
N ARG A 121 -32.55 -4.74 -17.57
CA ARG A 121 -33.64 -5.20 -16.71
C ARG A 121 -34.82 -4.25 -16.72
N TYR A 122 -34.59 -2.94 -16.63
CA TYR A 122 -35.65 -1.93 -16.73
C TYR A 122 -36.32 -1.94 -18.11
N ILE A 123 -35.55 -2.01 -19.19
CA ILE A 123 -36.11 -2.06 -20.56
C ILE A 123 -36.98 -3.31 -20.73
N LYS A 124 -36.55 -4.47 -20.21
CA LYS A 124 -37.33 -5.71 -20.27
C LYS A 124 -38.66 -5.63 -19.50
N VAL A 125 -38.73 -4.83 -18.43
CA VAL A 125 -39.97 -4.61 -17.65
C VAL A 125 -40.94 -3.68 -18.37
N TRP A 126 -40.45 -2.71 -19.16
CA TRP A 126 -41.29 -1.77 -19.91
C TRP A 126 -41.87 -2.32 -21.22
N TYR A 127 -41.37 -3.46 -21.69
CA TYR A 127 -41.84 -4.15 -22.91
C TYR A 127 -42.84 -5.30 -22.63
N ILE A 128 -43.35 -5.40 -21.40
CA ILE A 128 -44.45 -6.31 -20.98
C ILE A 128 -45.66 -5.44 -20.68
#